data_AF-A0A3B4A8R2-F1
#
_entry.id   AF-A0A3B4A8R2-F1
#
_cell.length_a   1.000
_cell.length_b   1.000
_cell.length_c   1.000
_cell.angle_alpha   90.00
_cell.angle_beta   90.00
_cell.angle_gamma   90.00
#
_symmetry.space_group_name_H-M   'P 1'
#
loop_
_entity.id
_entity.type
_entity.pdbx_description
1 polymer ?
#
loop_
_entity_poly.entity_id
_entity_poly.type
_entity_poly.pdbx_seq_one_letter_code
_entity_poly.pdbx_strand_id
1 'polypeptide(L)'
;MHSSLARYLIFFQYIGTKYRLVQVFSILRLRPENHVSLYVSSRTDAGVHALSNSAHFDLQRKNKAPFTEEILRDAINFHLREQSIRVTRAVRVPLDFHSRFQAQSRTYLYRVALGPDKTQIPLSDSELCWNLCTTELDIDSMREAAAILKGTHDFSSFRAINSDLPFKNPVKTMDQICVQPGSSFTSNHFHRHIPFWELTFTSKSFLYKQVRRMAGALVAVGRGRLSPLSLKKVLDARDSTAFPQGLSAPAHGLFLTNVEYRDEGESAVNHTDCSSCLTHKPCIFRLSSSLKLKTVFHLVMSSCGNTGSAPLCF
;
A
#
# COMPACT_ATOMS: atom_id res chain seq x y z
N MET A 1 20.30 5.64 34.99
CA MET A 1 19.19 6.45 34.47
C MET A 1 18.65 5.76 33.23
N HIS A 2 17.44 5.21 33.25
CA HIS A 2 16.85 4.67 32.01
C HIS A 2 16.59 5.85 31.06
N SER A 3 17.15 5.78 29.85
CA SER A 3 16.85 6.76 28.80
C SER A 3 15.33 6.81 28.58
N SER A 4 14.72 7.97 28.78
CA SER A 4 13.30 8.20 28.54
C SER A 4 13.00 8.45 27.06
N LEU A 5 14.04 8.59 26.23
CA LEU A 5 13.98 8.75 24.78
C LEU A 5 13.91 7.38 24.11
N ALA A 6 12.94 7.21 23.21
CA ALA A 6 12.86 6.06 22.32
C ALA A 6 12.46 6.49 20.90
N ARG A 7 13.03 5.82 19.90
CA ARG A 7 12.57 5.92 18.51
C ARG A 7 11.52 4.85 18.24
N TYR A 8 10.43 5.27 17.64
CA TYR A 8 9.34 4.38 17.25
C TYR A 8 9.16 4.41 15.74
N LEU A 9 9.02 3.23 15.15
CA LEU A 9 8.50 3.02 13.80
C LEU A 9 7.02 2.64 13.92
N ILE A 10 6.15 3.44 13.32
CA ILE A 10 4.72 3.14 13.22
C ILE A 10 4.37 2.72 11.80
N PHE A 11 3.42 1.79 11.68
CA PHE A 11 2.75 1.44 10.44
C PHE A 11 1.32 1.94 10.51
N PHE A 12 0.84 2.51 9.42
CA PHE A 12 -0.45 3.17 9.39
C PHE A 12 -1.12 3.10 8.03
N GLN A 13 -2.44 3.22 8.06
CA GLN A 13 -3.31 3.21 6.89
C GLN A 13 -4.16 4.48 6.84
N TYR A 14 -4.54 4.88 5.62
CA TYR A 14 -5.45 5.99 5.36
C TYR A 14 -6.09 5.90 3.98
N ILE A 15 -7.29 6.48 3.88
CA ILE A 15 -8.00 6.66 2.61
C ILE A 15 -7.70 8.07 2.07
N GLY A 16 -6.90 8.15 1.02
CA GLY A 16 -6.29 9.40 0.53
C GLY A 16 -7.26 10.40 -0.12
N THR A 17 -8.47 10.00 -0.49
CA THR A 17 -9.46 10.88 -1.13
C THR A 17 -9.93 12.02 -0.22
N LYS A 18 -9.75 11.88 1.10
CA LYS A 18 -10.08 12.90 2.10
C LYS A 18 -8.87 13.72 2.59
N TYR A 19 -7.66 13.46 2.06
CA TYR A 19 -6.43 14.05 2.60
C TYR A 19 -5.49 14.57 1.51
N ARG A 20 -4.96 15.77 1.74
CA ARG A 20 -3.72 16.25 1.11
C ARG A 20 -2.62 16.06 2.14
N LEU A 21 -1.92 14.92 2.06
CA LEU A 21 -0.72 14.55 2.82
C LEU A 21 -0.58 15.06 4.27
N VAL A 22 -0.71 14.12 5.21
CA VAL A 22 -0.01 14.03 6.52
C VAL A 22 0.21 15.38 7.21
N GLN A 23 -0.87 16.10 7.49
CA GLN A 23 -0.86 17.01 8.63
C GLN A 23 -0.77 16.14 9.88
N VAL A 24 0.47 16.03 10.37
CA VAL A 24 0.91 15.71 11.73
C VAL A 24 -0.10 14.83 12.46
N PHE A 25 0.17 13.52 12.50
CA PHE A 25 -0.35 12.67 13.56
C PHE A 25 -0.27 13.46 14.85
N SER A 26 -1.33 13.47 15.65
CA SER A 26 -1.44 14.20 16.89
C SER A 26 -0.50 13.64 17.99
N ILE A 27 0.72 13.23 17.64
CA ILE A 27 1.82 12.82 18.52
C ILE A 27 2.11 13.91 19.55
N LEU A 28 1.93 15.19 19.20
CA LEU A 28 2.04 16.30 20.16
C LEU A 28 1.02 16.19 21.31
N ARG A 29 -0.14 15.54 21.10
CA ARG A 29 -1.13 15.29 22.17
C ARG A 29 -0.65 14.25 23.19
N LEU A 30 0.39 13.47 22.87
CA LEU A 30 1.07 12.58 23.82
C LEU A 30 1.95 13.32 24.84
N ARG A 31 2.06 14.66 24.73
CA ARG A 31 2.85 15.55 25.59
C ARG A 31 4.32 15.12 25.69
N PRO A 32 5.03 15.01 24.54
CA PRO A 32 6.46 14.75 24.53
C PRO A 32 7.23 15.87 25.23
N GLU A 33 8.36 15.52 25.85
CA GLU A 33 9.31 16.50 26.40
C GLU A 33 10.20 17.09 25.30
N ASN A 34 10.50 16.31 24.26
CA ASN A 34 11.28 16.73 23.11
C ASN A 34 10.39 17.32 22.00
N HIS A 35 11.00 18.10 21.10
CA HIS A 35 10.39 18.42 19.81
C HIS A 35 10.30 17.16 18.95
N VAL A 36 9.10 16.84 18.45
CA VAL A 36 8.87 15.62 17.66
C VAL A 36 8.86 15.95 16.17
N SER A 37 9.73 15.30 15.42
CA SER A 37 9.73 15.30 13.95
C SER A 37 9.36 13.92 13.43
N LEU A 38 8.46 13.90 12.44
CA LEU A 38 7.95 12.67 11.85
C LEU A 38 8.51 12.49 10.44
N TYR A 39 9.08 11.31 10.18
CA TYR A 39 9.68 10.97 8.90
C TYR A 39 8.95 9.78 8.29
N VAL A 40 8.22 10.03 7.20
CA VAL A 40 7.48 8.99 6.45
C VAL A 40 8.41 8.21 5.50
N SER A 41 8.16 6.92 5.34
CA SER A 41 8.92 6.06 4.43
C SER A 41 8.61 6.37 2.95
N SER A 42 7.36 6.76 2.67
CA SER A 42 6.87 7.09 1.35
C SER A 42 5.89 8.26 1.41
N ARG A 43 6.15 9.29 0.60
CA ARG A 43 5.17 10.35 0.32
C ARG A 43 4.20 9.83 -0.75
N THR A 44 2.90 10.02 -0.55
CA THR A 44 1.87 9.68 -1.55
C THR A 44 1.22 10.95 -2.09
N ASP A 45 0.83 10.98 -3.36
CA ASP A 45 0.12 12.14 -3.91
C ASP A 45 -1.27 12.30 -3.24
N ALA A 46 -1.87 13.49 -3.39
CA ALA A 46 -3.27 13.70 -3.01
C ALA A 46 -4.18 12.69 -3.75
N GLY A 47 -5.09 12.07 -3.01
CA GLY A 47 -5.98 11.03 -3.53
C GLY A 47 -5.40 9.61 -3.54
N VAL A 48 -4.09 9.42 -3.31
CA VAL A 48 -3.49 8.08 -3.19
C VAL A 48 -3.70 7.53 -1.79
N HIS A 49 -4.10 6.27 -1.70
CA HIS A 49 -4.36 5.58 -0.43
C HIS A 49 -3.10 4.90 0.12
N ALA A 50 -3.12 4.52 1.39
CA ALA A 50 -2.15 3.58 1.93
C ALA A 50 -2.82 2.57 2.85
N LEU A 51 -2.57 1.30 2.60
CA LEU A 51 -2.92 0.20 3.52
C LEU A 51 -1.76 -0.09 4.48
N SER A 52 -0.53 0.21 4.08
CA SER A 52 0.66 0.08 4.91
C SER A 52 1.71 1.11 4.51
N ASN A 53 1.58 2.33 5.04
CA ASN A 53 2.69 3.28 5.07
C ASN A 53 3.39 3.19 6.43
N SER A 54 4.59 3.74 6.54
CA SER A 54 5.30 3.73 7.80
C SER A 54 6.01 5.06 8.06
N ALA A 55 6.21 5.39 9.33
CA ALA A 55 6.91 6.59 9.73
C ALA A 55 7.67 6.35 11.02
N HIS A 56 8.79 7.04 11.19
CA HIS A 56 9.50 7.03 12.46
C HIS A 56 9.54 8.41 13.09
N PHE A 57 9.65 8.43 14.42
CA PHE A 57 9.82 9.63 15.22
C PHE A 57 10.44 9.29 16.57
N ASP A 58 11.03 10.31 17.18
CA ASP A 58 11.62 10.22 18.52
C ASP A 58 10.67 10.79 19.56
N LEU A 59 10.47 10.04 20.64
CA LEU A 59 9.56 10.42 21.72
C LEU A 59 10.24 10.28 23.08
N GLN A 60 10.31 11.38 23.80
CA GLN A 60 10.80 11.47 25.17
C GLN A 60 9.65 11.76 26.13
N ARG A 61 9.57 11.00 27.22
CA ARG A 61 8.53 11.18 28.25
C ARG A 61 9.15 11.70 29.54
N LYS A 62 8.66 12.85 30.01
CA LYS A 62 9.10 13.45 31.28
C LYS A 62 8.82 12.52 32.46
N ASN A 63 9.85 12.14 33.20
CA ASN A 63 9.79 11.30 34.41
C ASN A 63 9.02 9.96 34.23
N LYS A 64 8.98 9.41 33.02
CA LYS A 64 8.27 8.16 32.71
C LYS A 64 9.10 7.29 31.76
N ALA A 65 8.96 5.98 31.88
CA ALA A 65 9.54 5.03 30.92
C ALA A 65 8.91 5.23 29.52
N PRO A 66 9.61 4.91 28.43
CA PRO A 66 9.03 4.90 27.09
C PRO A 66 7.75 4.06 27.01
N PHE A 67 6.78 4.46 26.19
CA PHE A 67 5.57 3.67 25.96
C PHE A 67 5.91 2.28 25.43
N THR A 68 5.17 1.25 25.85
CA THR A 68 5.14 -0.01 25.09
C THR A 68 4.52 0.26 23.72
N GLU A 69 4.79 -0.63 22.76
CA GLU A 69 4.34 -0.47 21.37
C GLU A 69 2.81 -0.41 21.26
N GLU A 70 2.11 -1.27 22.00
CA GLU A 70 0.64 -1.30 22.04
C GLU A 70 0.05 -0.03 22.63
N ILE A 71 0.57 0.43 23.78
CA ILE A 71 0.09 1.67 24.41
C ILE A 71 0.32 2.86 23.50
N LEU A 72 1.48 2.92 22.82
CA LEU A 72 1.74 4.00 21.87
C LEU A 72 0.75 3.99 20.70
N ARG A 73 0.53 2.82 20.08
CA ARG A 73 -0.44 2.64 19.00
C ARG A 73 -1.83 3.12 19.43
N ASP A 74 -2.30 2.67 20.59
CA ASP A 74 -3.66 2.95 21.07
C ASP A 74 -3.82 4.42 21.46
N ALA A 75 -2.80 5.02 22.10
CA ALA A 75 -2.80 6.43 22.42
C ALA A 75 -2.81 7.32 21.18
N ILE A 76 -2.04 6.97 20.13
CA ILE A 76 -2.10 7.69 18.86
C ILE A 76 -3.50 7.54 18.25
N ASN A 77 -4.02 6.32 18.13
CA ASN A 77 -5.33 6.06 17.55
C ASN A 77 -6.47 6.79 18.28
N PHE A 78 -6.42 6.88 19.61
CA PHE A 78 -7.37 7.66 20.40
C PHE A 78 -7.44 9.12 19.93
N HIS A 79 -6.29 9.73 19.63
CA HIS A 79 -6.22 11.10 19.13
C HIS A 79 -6.44 11.22 17.61
N LEU A 80 -6.52 10.11 16.87
CA LEU A 80 -6.86 10.07 15.44
C LEU A 80 -8.33 9.70 15.19
N ARG A 81 -9.16 9.55 16.23
CA ARG A 81 -10.52 9.00 16.09
C ARG A 81 -11.40 9.72 15.07
N GLU A 82 -11.26 11.05 14.97
CA GLU A 82 -12.00 11.92 14.03
C GLU A 82 -11.41 11.90 12.61
N GLN A 83 -10.23 11.33 12.43
CA GLN A 83 -9.54 11.21 11.15
C GLN A 83 -9.71 9.77 10.60
N SER A 84 -9.77 9.59 9.29
CA SER A 84 -9.71 8.28 8.61
C SER A 84 -8.26 7.81 8.44
N ILE A 85 -7.49 7.89 9.52
CA ILE A 85 -6.11 7.41 9.63
C ILE A 85 -6.03 6.47 10.83
N ARG A 86 -5.41 5.30 10.68
CA ARG A 86 -5.23 4.33 11.76
C ARG A 86 -3.79 3.84 11.81
N VAL A 87 -3.18 3.89 12.98
CA VAL A 87 -1.93 3.19 13.27
C VAL A 87 -2.26 1.73 13.54
N THR A 88 -1.69 0.84 12.75
CA THR A 88 -1.94 -0.61 12.82
C THR A 88 -0.90 -1.31 13.68
N ARG A 89 0.34 -0.81 13.67
CA ARG A 89 1.47 -1.36 14.42
C ARG A 89 2.42 -0.27 14.85
N ALA A 90 3.07 -0.45 15.99
CA ALA A 90 4.23 0.32 16.42
C ALA A 90 5.36 -0.65 16.77
N VAL A 91 6.60 -0.24 16.59
CA VAL A 91 7.80 -1.01 16.91
C VAL A 91 8.85 -0.05 17.46
N ARG A 92 9.52 -0.40 18.55
CA ARG A 92 10.72 0.34 18.98
C ARG A 92 11.89 -0.05 18.09
N VAL A 93 12.62 0.93 17.59
CA VAL A 93 13.74 0.73 16.67
C VAL A 93 15.00 1.44 17.19
N PRO A 94 16.20 1.04 16.74
CA PRO A 94 17.44 1.74 17.04
C PRO A 94 17.36 3.26 16.75
N LEU A 95 18.10 4.07 17.51
CA LEU A 95 18.08 5.54 17.37
C LEU A 95 18.72 6.05 16.07
N ASP A 96 19.43 5.21 15.33
CA ASP A 96 19.95 5.49 13.99
C ASP A 96 18.99 5.02 12.88
N PHE A 97 17.87 4.38 13.23
CA PHE A 97 16.92 3.88 12.25
C PHE A 97 16.21 5.00 11.47
N HIS A 98 16.11 4.88 10.14
CA HIS A 98 15.39 5.82 9.29
C HIS A 98 14.42 5.12 8.31
N SER A 99 13.12 5.27 8.57
CA SER A 99 11.99 4.70 7.80
C SER A 99 12.13 4.83 6.27
N ARG A 100 12.59 5.97 5.76
CA ARG A 100 12.81 6.14 4.32
C ARG A 100 14.03 5.41 3.77
N PHE A 101 15.18 5.50 4.43
CA PHE A 101 16.45 5.09 3.84
C PHE A 101 16.77 3.61 4.06
N GLN A 102 16.25 3.02 5.14
CA GLN A 102 16.42 1.59 5.44
C GLN A 102 15.28 0.70 4.93
N ALA A 103 14.23 1.28 4.32
CA ALA A 103 13.21 0.48 3.65
C ALA A 103 13.82 -0.25 2.43
N GLN A 104 13.63 -1.57 2.40
CA GLN A 104 14.15 -2.49 1.39
C GLN A 104 13.31 -2.45 0.12
N SER A 105 11.99 -2.44 0.27
CA SER A 105 11.04 -2.41 -0.83
C SER A 105 9.80 -1.58 -0.46
N ARG A 106 9.12 -1.07 -1.47
CA ARG A 106 7.74 -0.60 -1.37
C ARG A 106 6.92 -1.30 -2.43
N THR A 107 5.72 -1.72 -2.07
CA THR A 107 4.76 -2.32 -2.98
C THR A 107 3.56 -1.41 -3.12
N TYR A 108 3.22 -1.11 -4.36
CA TYR A 108 2.01 -0.40 -4.73
C TYR A 108 1.06 -1.33 -5.47
N LEU A 109 -0.22 -1.17 -5.20
CA LEU A 109 -1.32 -1.83 -5.91
C LEU A 109 -2.17 -0.76 -6.60
N TYR A 110 -2.44 -0.94 -7.88
CA TYR A 110 -3.37 -0.10 -8.62
C TYR A 110 -4.60 -0.91 -9.02
N ARG A 111 -5.78 -0.47 -8.60
CA ARG A 111 -7.07 -1.15 -8.87
C ARG A 111 -7.79 -0.50 -10.05
N VAL A 112 -8.24 -1.32 -10.98
CA VAL A 112 -9.00 -0.94 -12.17
C VAL A 112 -10.32 -1.71 -12.18
N ALA A 113 -11.42 -1.02 -12.41
CA ALA A 113 -12.74 -1.63 -12.59
C ALA A 113 -13.24 -1.40 -14.01
N LEU A 114 -13.75 -2.43 -14.65
CA LEU A 114 -14.36 -2.34 -15.98
C LEU A 114 -15.88 -2.20 -15.85
N GLY A 115 -16.47 -1.36 -16.67
CA GLY A 115 -17.92 -1.17 -16.70
C GLY A 115 -18.30 0.00 -17.60
N PRO A 116 -19.54 0.06 -18.09
CA PRO A 116 -19.95 1.09 -19.05
C PRO A 116 -19.97 2.50 -18.44
N ASP A 117 -20.21 2.63 -17.13
CA ASP A 117 -20.34 3.93 -16.47
C ASP A 117 -19.97 3.88 -14.97
N LYS A 118 -19.52 5.01 -14.41
CA LYS A 118 -19.12 5.14 -13.00
C LYS A 118 -20.28 4.89 -12.03
N THR A 119 -21.52 5.23 -12.41
CA THR A 119 -22.72 5.00 -11.56
C THR A 119 -23.00 3.52 -11.32
N GLN A 120 -22.40 2.63 -12.12
CA GLN A 120 -22.53 1.18 -11.96
C GLN A 120 -21.46 0.58 -11.04
N ILE A 121 -20.48 1.37 -10.58
CA ILE A 121 -19.48 0.91 -9.61
C ILE A 121 -20.03 1.06 -8.19
N PRO A 122 -19.97 0.01 -7.34
CA PRO A 122 -20.39 0.07 -5.95
C PRO A 122 -19.76 1.25 -5.21
N LEU A 123 -20.53 1.90 -4.34
CA LEU A 123 -20.05 3.03 -3.53
C LEU A 123 -18.85 2.65 -2.63
N SER A 124 -18.74 1.38 -2.27
CA SER A 124 -17.60 0.78 -1.56
C SER A 124 -16.31 0.80 -2.37
N ASP A 125 -16.38 0.83 -3.71
CA ASP A 125 -15.23 0.75 -4.62
C ASP A 125 -15.03 2.04 -5.45
N SER A 126 -16.05 2.90 -5.59
CA SER A 126 -16.08 4.01 -6.56
C SER A 126 -14.98 5.06 -6.39
N GLU A 127 -14.45 5.18 -5.17
CA GLU A 127 -13.34 6.07 -4.80
C GLU A 127 -12.06 5.29 -4.46
N LEU A 128 -12.03 3.98 -4.74
CA LEU A 128 -10.95 3.03 -4.43
C LEU A 128 -10.47 2.25 -5.66
N CYS A 129 -10.93 2.61 -6.86
CA CYS A 129 -10.51 2.02 -8.12
C CYS A 129 -10.67 3.03 -9.27
N TRP A 130 -9.89 2.84 -10.34
CA TRP A 130 -10.12 3.55 -11.58
C TRP A 130 -11.18 2.84 -12.41
N ASN A 131 -12.37 3.44 -12.53
CA ASN A 131 -13.37 2.97 -13.48
C ASN A 131 -12.97 3.32 -14.92
N LEU A 132 -12.92 2.29 -15.78
CA LEU A 132 -12.75 2.44 -17.21
C LEU A 132 -14.08 2.15 -17.91
N CYS A 133 -14.56 3.11 -18.71
CA CYS A 133 -15.70 2.96 -19.62
C CYS A 133 -15.34 2.00 -20.78
N THR A 134 -15.18 0.73 -20.46
CA THR A 134 -14.91 -0.39 -21.37
C THR A 134 -15.26 -1.70 -20.67
N THR A 135 -15.54 -2.74 -21.44
CA THR A 135 -15.89 -4.08 -20.91
C THR A 135 -14.71 -5.03 -20.90
N GLU A 136 -13.67 -4.76 -21.70
CA GLU A 136 -12.53 -5.67 -21.89
C GLU A 136 -11.20 -4.90 -21.94
N LEU A 137 -10.13 -5.62 -21.62
CA LEU A 137 -8.75 -5.17 -21.78
C LEU A 137 -7.96 -6.33 -22.38
N ASP A 138 -7.03 -6.03 -23.29
CA ASP A 138 -6.03 -7.00 -23.73
C ASP A 138 -4.99 -7.19 -22.63
N ILE A 139 -5.24 -8.17 -21.78
CA ILE A 139 -4.40 -8.47 -20.61
C ILE A 139 -3.04 -9.04 -21.00
N ASP A 140 -2.97 -9.77 -22.12
CA ASP A 140 -1.72 -10.38 -22.55
C ASP A 140 -0.77 -9.31 -23.09
N SER A 141 -1.28 -8.35 -23.87
CA SER A 141 -0.51 -7.15 -24.25
C SER A 141 -0.09 -6.33 -23.02
N MET A 142 -0.95 -6.21 -22.00
CA MET A 142 -0.60 -5.55 -20.74
C MET A 142 0.54 -6.28 -20.01
N ARG A 143 0.55 -7.61 -20.01
CA ARG A 143 1.61 -8.42 -19.40
C ARG A 143 2.92 -8.32 -20.18
N GLU A 144 2.88 -8.30 -21.50
CA GLU A 144 4.05 -8.06 -22.34
C GLU A 144 4.68 -6.68 -22.03
N ALA A 145 3.85 -5.64 -21.99
CA ALA A 145 4.27 -4.30 -21.61
C ALA A 145 4.82 -4.23 -20.17
N ALA A 146 4.23 -4.96 -19.23
CA ALA A 146 4.74 -5.05 -17.86
C ALA A 146 6.12 -5.72 -17.81
N ALA A 147 6.36 -6.76 -18.63
CA ALA A 147 7.66 -7.42 -18.73
C ALA A 147 8.75 -6.48 -19.25
N ILE A 148 8.43 -5.59 -20.20
CA ILE A 148 9.34 -4.55 -20.71
C ILE A 148 9.79 -3.59 -19.59
N LEU A 149 8.87 -3.22 -18.69
CA LEU A 149 9.16 -2.30 -17.58
C LEU A 149 9.86 -2.96 -16.40
N LYS A 150 9.83 -4.29 -16.29
CA LYS A 150 10.48 -5.03 -15.20
C LYS A 150 12.01 -4.95 -15.32
N GLY A 151 12.71 -4.94 -14.19
CA GLY A 151 14.17 -4.85 -14.15
C GLY A 151 14.69 -3.42 -13.98
N THR A 152 15.97 -3.21 -14.30
CA THR A 152 16.68 -1.95 -14.07
C THR A 152 16.68 -1.08 -15.31
N HIS A 153 16.03 0.10 -15.22
CA HIS A 153 15.94 1.05 -16.32
C HIS A 153 16.07 2.49 -15.84
N ASP A 154 16.39 3.40 -16.76
CA ASP A 154 16.18 4.83 -16.56
C ASP A 154 14.69 5.15 -16.77
N PHE A 155 14.00 5.53 -15.70
CA PHE A 155 12.57 5.84 -15.72
C PHE A 155 12.28 7.34 -15.87
N SER A 156 13.20 8.12 -16.45
CA SER A 156 13.01 9.57 -16.67
C SER A 156 11.71 9.87 -17.42
N SER A 157 11.36 9.08 -18.44
CA SER A 157 10.09 9.22 -19.15
C SER A 157 8.87 8.95 -18.26
N PHE A 158 8.97 8.04 -17.31
CA PHE A 158 7.88 7.76 -16.37
C PHE A 158 7.86 8.68 -15.15
N ARG A 159 8.67 9.75 -15.12
CA ARG A 159 8.68 10.75 -14.03
C ARG A 159 7.95 12.01 -14.45
N ALA A 160 7.00 12.45 -13.63
CA ALA A 160 6.41 13.79 -13.81
C ALA A 160 7.38 14.89 -13.39
N ILE A 161 7.36 16.01 -14.12
CA ILE A 161 8.18 17.19 -13.84
C ILE A 161 7.79 17.78 -12.48
N ASN A 162 8.78 18.04 -11.64
CA ASN A 162 8.65 18.75 -10.37
C ASN A 162 9.98 19.42 -9.98
N SER A 163 9.98 20.22 -8.91
CA SER A 163 11.18 20.94 -8.44
C SER A 163 12.32 20.04 -7.96
N ASP A 164 12.04 18.77 -7.64
CA ASP A 164 13.03 17.79 -7.16
C ASP A 164 13.80 17.10 -8.30
N LEU A 165 13.47 17.40 -9.56
CA LEU A 165 13.97 16.70 -10.75
C LEU A 165 15.51 16.59 -10.84
N PRO A 166 16.31 17.63 -10.49
CA PRO A 166 17.77 17.57 -10.61
C PRO A 166 18.45 16.61 -9.62
N PHE A 167 17.79 16.25 -8.52
CA PHE A 167 18.45 15.67 -7.34
C PHE A 167 18.18 14.18 -7.14
N LYS A 168 17.46 13.53 -8.07
CA LYS A 168 17.07 12.12 -7.93
C LYS A 168 17.56 11.31 -9.11
N ASN A 169 18.36 10.28 -8.82
CA ASN A 169 18.76 9.27 -9.78
C ASN A 169 17.49 8.66 -10.44
N PRO A 170 17.32 8.78 -11.76
CA PRO A 170 16.15 8.25 -12.46
C PRO A 170 16.21 6.74 -12.69
N VAL A 171 17.38 6.11 -12.50
CA VAL A 171 17.55 4.67 -12.61
C VAL A 171 16.88 3.98 -11.43
N LYS A 172 15.98 3.05 -11.70
CA LYS A 172 15.25 2.26 -10.71
C LYS A 172 15.19 0.80 -11.15
N THR A 173 15.11 -0.09 -10.19
CA THR A 173 14.92 -1.52 -10.42
C THR A 173 13.50 -1.90 -10.02
N MET A 174 12.70 -2.33 -10.97
CA MET A 174 11.36 -2.86 -10.73
C MET A 174 11.46 -4.35 -10.46
N ASP A 175 11.36 -4.73 -9.19
CA ASP A 175 11.48 -6.12 -8.73
C ASP A 175 10.27 -6.95 -9.17
N GLN A 176 9.08 -6.35 -9.11
CA GLN A 176 7.83 -6.95 -9.55
C GLN A 176 6.98 -5.94 -10.31
N ILE A 177 6.45 -6.38 -11.44
CA ILE A 177 5.30 -5.77 -12.11
C ILE A 177 4.36 -6.91 -12.48
N CYS A 178 3.13 -6.88 -11.99
CA CYS A 178 2.18 -7.98 -12.16
C CYS A 178 0.78 -7.45 -12.48
N VAL A 179 0.08 -8.12 -13.40
CA VAL A 179 -1.31 -7.82 -13.77
C VAL A 179 -2.15 -9.06 -13.51
N GLN A 180 -3.09 -8.96 -12.57
CA GLN A 180 -3.90 -10.08 -12.10
C GLN A 180 -5.38 -9.69 -11.98
N PRO A 181 -6.31 -10.66 -12.08
CA PRO A 181 -7.70 -10.42 -11.74
C PRO A 181 -7.82 -9.94 -10.30
N GLY A 182 -8.63 -8.91 -10.07
CA GLY A 182 -9.02 -8.44 -8.75
C GLY A 182 -10.49 -8.72 -8.47
N SER A 183 -10.99 -8.24 -7.33
CA SER A 183 -12.40 -8.33 -6.96
C SER A 183 -12.93 -7.04 -6.34
N SER A 184 -14.24 -6.82 -6.48
CA SER A 184 -14.97 -5.80 -5.71
C SER A 184 -15.09 -6.24 -4.25
N PHE A 185 -15.05 -5.27 -3.32
CA PHE A 185 -15.32 -5.54 -1.91
C PHE A 185 -16.75 -6.02 -1.64
N THR A 186 -17.66 -5.77 -2.58
CA THR A 186 -19.10 -6.07 -2.47
C THR A 186 -19.56 -7.05 -3.55
N SER A 187 -18.66 -7.85 -4.12
CA SER A 187 -19.00 -8.78 -5.22
C SER A 187 -20.20 -9.67 -4.91
N ASN A 188 -20.31 -10.15 -3.66
CA ASN A 188 -21.38 -11.05 -3.22
C ASN A 188 -22.68 -10.31 -2.82
N HIS A 189 -22.64 -8.98 -2.75
CA HIS A 189 -23.74 -8.11 -2.31
C HIS A 189 -24.19 -7.16 -3.42
N PHE A 190 -23.69 -7.34 -4.63
CA PHE A 190 -24.02 -6.52 -5.79
C PHE A 190 -24.68 -7.38 -6.87
N HIS A 191 -25.75 -6.86 -7.46
CA HIS A 191 -26.57 -7.59 -8.42
C HIS A 191 -25.88 -7.86 -9.77
N ARG A 192 -24.62 -7.42 -9.96
CA ARG A 192 -23.85 -7.57 -11.20
C ARG A 192 -22.41 -7.96 -10.88
N HIS A 193 -21.83 -8.77 -11.76
CA HIS A 193 -20.39 -8.98 -11.77
C HIS A 193 -19.70 -7.78 -12.43
N ILE A 194 -18.68 -7.23 -11.77
CA ILE A 194 -17.84 -6.16 -12.29
C ILE A 194 -16.42 -6.72 -12.40
N PRO A 195 -15.83 -6.78 -13.59
CA PRO A 195 -14.45 -7.21 -13.74
C PRO A 195 -13.50 -6.21 -13.08
N PHE A 196 -12.62 -6.71 -12.22
CA PHE A 196 -11.55 -5.92 -11.60
C PHE A 196 -10.19 -6.46 -12.04
N TRP A 197 -9.23 -5.55 -12.15
CA TRP A 197 -7.84 -5.84 -12.41
C TRP A 197 -6.95 -5.11 -11.42
N GLU A 198 -5.91 -5.81 -10.99
CA GLU A 198 -4.94 -5.34 -10.02
C GLU A 198 -3.54 -5.34 -10.65
N LEU A 199 -2.91 -4.17 -10.61
CA LEU A 199 -1.57 -3.94 -11.13
C LEU A 199 -0.64 -3.71 -9.93
N THR A 200 0.25 -4.67 -9.67
CA THR A 200 1.20 -4.60 -8.56
C THR A 200 2.55 -4.11 -9.06
N PHE A 201 3.18 -3.18 -8.33
CA PHE A 201 4.52 -2.66 -8.60
C PHE A 201 5.36 -2.69 -7.32
N THR A 202 6.45 -3.45 -7.32
CA THR A 202 7.41 -3.51 -6.20
C THR A 202 8.76 -2.98 -6.65
N SER A 203 9.32 -2.07 -5.86
CA SER A 203 10.68 -1.56 -6.04
C SER A 203 11.22 -1.00 -4.73
N LYS A 204 12.55 -0.97 -4.59
CA LYS A 204 13.21 -0.20 -3.52
C LYS A 204 12.75 1.26 -3.47
N SER A 205 12.50 1.92 -4.61
CA SER A 205 12.03 3.31 -4.61
C SER A 205 11.31 3.66 -5.91
N PHE A 206 10.54 4.75 -5.91
CA PHE A 206 9.84 5.25 -7.08
C PHE A 206 10.10 6.74 -7.28
N LEU A 207 10.09 7.19 -8.54
CA LEU A 207 10.12 8.59 -8.93
C LEU A 207 8.72 9.21 -8.77
N TYR A 208 8.67 10.54 -8.83
CA TYR A 208 7.41 11.27 -8.69
C TYR A 208 6.40 10.88 -9.78
N LYS A 209 5.20 10.45 -9.36
CA LYS A 209 4.12 9.91 -10.20
C LYS A 209 4.46 8.67 -11.03
N GLN A 210 5.59 8.00 -10.78
CA GLN A 210 6.06 6.88 -11.60
C GLN A 210 5.04 5.75 -11.71
N VAL A 211 4.52 5.28 -10.58
CA VAL A 211 3.55 4.17 -10.56
C VAL A 211 2.29 4.51 -11.34
N ARG A 212 1.78 5.75 -11.22
CA ARG A 212 0.58 6.20 -11.96
C ARG A 212 0.82 6.31 -13.47
N ARG A 213 2.02 6.74 -13.87
CA ARG A 213 2.42 6.75 -15.29
C ARG A 213 2.57 5.33 -15.84
N MET A 214 3.18 4.41 -15.10
CA MET A 214 3.28 3.00 -15.49
C MET A 214 1.90 2.34 -15.59
N ALA A 215 1.06 2.45 -14.55
CA ALA A 215 -0.30 1.90 -14.57
C ALA A 215 -1.14 2.45 -15.73
N GLY A 216 -1.04 3.75 -15.98
CA GLY A 216 -1.75 4.40 -17.07
C GLY A 216 -1.28 3.96 -18.47
N ALA A 217 0.03 3.77 -18.65
CA ALA A 217 0.58 3.22 -19.88
C ALA A 217 0.18 1.76 -20.10
N LEU A 218 0.19 0.92 -19.06
CA LEU A 218 -0.30 -0.46 -19.13
C LEU A 218 -1.79 -0.49 -19.51
N VAL A 219 -2.63 0.32 -18.87
CA VAL A 219 -4.05 0.42 -19.25
C VAL A 219 -4.22 0.95 -20.69
N ALA A 220 -3.39 1.88 -21.15
CA ALA A 220 -3.41 2.34 -22.53
C ALA A 220 -3.07 1.21 -23.52
N VAL A 221 -2.14 0.32 -23.15
CA VAL A 221 -1.84 -0.90 -23.90
C VAL A 221 -3.03 -1.84 -23.95
N GLY A 222 -3.64 -2.14 -22.80
CA GLY A 222 -4.83 -3.00 -22.75
C GLY A 222 -6.03 -2.45 -23.52
N ARG A 223 -6.08 -1.14 -23.76
CA ARG A 223 -7.11 -0.47 -24.58
C ARG A 223 -6.71 -0.31 -26.07
N GLY A 224 -5.55 -0.82 -26.49
CA GLY A 224 -5.04 -0.67 -27.85
C GLY A 224 -4.62 0.76 -28.23
N ARG A 225 -4.50 1.69 -27.26
CA ARG A 225 -4.09 3.09 -27.48
C ARG A 225 -2.57 3.28 -27.50
N LEU A 226 -1.84 2.28 -27.03
CA LEU A 226 -0.38 2.23 -27.00
C LEU A 226 0.02 0.79 -27.31
N SER A 227 1.04 0.55 -28.13
CA SER A 227 1.59 -0.80 -28.31
C SER A 227 2.72 -1.07 -27.30
N PRO A 228 3.02 -2.33 -26.95
CA PRO A 228 4.20 -2.67 -26.15
C PRO A 228 5.50 -2.09 -26.74
N LEU A 229 5.64 -2.11 -28.07
CA LEU A 229 6.78 -1.50 -28.77
C LEU A 229 6.84 0.02 -28.59
N SER A 230 5.71 0.72 -28.69
CA SER A 230 5.68 2.18 -28.46
C SER A 230 5.97 2.51 -27.00
N LEU A 231 5.51 1.68 -26.05
CA LEU A 231 5.86 1.81 -24.64
C LEU A 231 7.37 1.65 -24.41
N LYS A 232 8.01 0.68 -25.09
CA LYS A 232 9.47 0.51 -25.06
C LYS A 232 10.18 1.76 -25.57
N LYS A 233 9.73 2.35 -26.68
CA LYS A 233 10.28 3.61 -27.21
C LYS A 233 10.16 4.76 -26.19
N VAL A 234 9.03 4.85 -25.49
CA VAL A 234 8.86 5.85 -24.42
C VAL A 234 9.86 5.62 -23.28
N LEU A 235 10.07 4.37 -22.85
CA LEU A 235 11.08 4.03 -21.84
C LEU A 235 12.50 4.40 -22.29
N ASP A 236 12.86 4.02 -23.52
CA ASP A 236 14.19 4.22 -24.09
C ASP A 236 14.52 5.69 -24.39
N ALA A 237 13.50 6.56 -24.53
CA ALA A 237 13.71 7.99 -24.74
C ALA A 237 14.38 8.69 -23.55
N ARG A 238 14.24 8.16 -22.32
CA ARG A 238 14.82 8.71 -21.08
C ARG A 238 14.53 10.21 -20.88
N ASP A 239 13.37 10.66 -21.33
CA ASP A 239 12.96 12.06 -21.28
C ASP A 239 11.55 12.17 -20.68
N SER A 240 11.42 12.96 -19.61
CA SER A 240 10.16 13.26 -18.93
C SER A 240 9.04 13.81 -19.85
N THR A 241 9.40 14.40 -20.98
CA THR A 241 8.49 14.95 -22.00
C THR A 241 7.99 13.88 -22.98
N ALA A 242 8.68 12.74 -23.10
CA ALA A 242 8.34 11.66 -24.02
C ALA A 242 7.08 10.88 -23.60
N PHE A 243 6.66 11.00 -22.34
CA PHE A 243 5.46 10.32 -21.87
C PHE A 243 4.20 10.98 -22.45
N PRO A 244 3.31 10.21 -23.11
CA PRO A 244 2.16 10.79 -23.77
C PRO A 244 1.22 11.50 -22.78
N GLN A 245 0.74 12.68 -23.18
CA GLN A 245 -0.15 13.49 -22.35
C GLN A 245 -1.46 12.76 -22.06
N GLY A 246 -2.03 13.00 -20.88
CA GLY A 246 -3.31 12.40 -20.48
C GLY A 246 -3.28 10.91 -20.14
N LEU A 247 -2.15 10.20 -20.32
CA LEU A 247 -2.06 8.77 -20.00
C LEU A 247 -1.82 8.48 -18.52
N SER A 248 -1.48 9.47 -17.68
CA SER A 248 -1.25 9.20 -16.26
C SER A 248 -2.54 8.74 -15.58
N ALA A 249 -2.48 7.60 -14.89
CA ALA A 249 -3.63 7.06 -14.18
C ALA A 249 -4.08 8.00 -13.03
N PRO A 250 -5.39 8.04 -12.70
CA PRO A 250 -5.89 8.80 -11.56
C PRO A 250 -5.31 8.33 -10.21
N ALA A 251 -5.40 9.16 -9.17
CA ALA A 251 -4.76 8.88 -7.88
C ALA A 251 -5.53 7.85 -7.02
N HIS A 252 -6.87 7.90 -7.06
CA HIS A 252 -7.77 7.11 -6.20
C HIS A 252 -7.78 5.59 -6.51
N GLY A 253 -7.14 5.16 -7.60
CA GLY A 253 -6.92 3.75 -7.87
C GLY A 253 -5.66 3.19 -7.19
N LEU A 254 -4.78 4.04 -6.66
CA LEU A 254 -3.45 3.66 -6.19
C LEU A 254 -3.37 3.52 -4.67
N PHE A 255 -2.76 2.43 -4.21
CA PHE A 255 -2.54 2.09 -2.82
C PHE A 255 -1.07 1.80 -2.58
N LEU A 256 -0.47 2.38 -1.55
CA LEU A 256 0.75 1.84 -0.95
C LEU A 256 0.36 0.68 -0.02
N THR A 257 0.70 -0.55 -0.40
CA THR A 257 0.24 -1.76 0.30
C THR A 257 1.29 -2.38 1.20
N ASN A 258 2.58 -2.14 0.95
CA ASN A 258 3.65 -2.64 1.78
C ASN A 258 4.87 -1.72 1.80
N VAL A 259 5.55 -1.66 2.95
CA VAL A 259 6.89 -1.10 3.12
C VAL A 259 7.69 -2.11 3.93
N GLU A 260 8.71 -2.67 3.28
CA GLU A 260 9.51 -3.74 3.85
C GLU A 260 10.80 -3.18 4.47
N TYR A 261 11.19 -3.75 5.60
CA TYR A 261 12.43 -3.45 6.31
C TYR A 261 13.17 -4.76 6.54
N ARG A 262 14.50 -4.70 6.66
CA ARG A 262 15.29 -5.88 7.00
C ARG A 262 15.01 -6.25 8.45
N ASP A 263 14.67 -7.51 8.70
CA ASP A 263 14.69 -8.03 10.06
C ASP A 263 16.14 -8.19 10.52
N GLU A 264 16.51 -7.55 11.63
CA GLU A 264 17.83 -7.72 12.25
C GLU A 264 17.93 -9.03 13.06
N GLY A 265 17.19 -10.08 12.66
CA GLY A 265 17.03 -11.31 13.44
C GLY A 265 16.92 -12.63 12.67
N GLU A 266 16.93 -12.65 11.34
CA GLU A 266 16.92 -13.93 10.59
C GLU A 266 18.13 -14.04 9.65
N SER A 267 19.05 -14.93 10.02
CA SER A 267 20.03 -15.50 9.10
C SER A 267 19.29 -16.20 7.96
N ALA A 268 19.62 -15.80 6.73
CA ALA A 268 19.01 -16.30 5.51
C ALA A 268 19.01 -17.84 5.44
N VAL A 269 17.82 -18.43 5.35
CA VAL A 269 17.64 -19.75 4.76
C VAL A 269 17.06 -19.52 3.37
N ASN A 270 17.85 -19.87 2.36
CA ASN A 270 17.46 -19.80 0.96
C ASN A 270 16.25 -20.71 0.70
N HIS A 271 15.17 -20.15 0.17
CA HIS A 271 14.16 -20.93 -0.53
C HIS A 271 14.04 -20.44 -1.98
N THR A 272 14.74 -21.15 -2.85
CA THR A 272 14.33 -21.40 -4.24
C THR A 272 13.00 -22.16 -4.21
N ASP A 273 11.92 -21.61 -4.77
CA ASP A 273 11.48 -21.91 -6.13
C ASP A 273 10.04 -21.42 -6.35
N CYS A 274 9.75 -20.98 -7.58
CA CYS A 274 8.48 -20.40 -7.98
C CYS A 274 7.68 -21.42 -8.80
N SER A 275 6.71 -22.09 -8.16
CA SER A 275 5.59 -22.70 -8.88
C SER A 275 4.46 -23.08 -7.92
N SER A 276 3.26 -22.58 -8.22
CA SER A 276 1.97 -22.79 -7.54
C SER A 276 1.75 -22.05 -6.21
N CYS A 277 0.86 -21.05 -6.22
CA CYS A 277 0.15 -20.56 -5.02
C CYS A 277 -1.10 -19.76 -5.43
N LEU A 278 -2.14 -20.47 -5.87
CA LEU A 278 -3.52 -20.07 -5.61
C LEU A 278 -3.77 -20.37 -4.13
N THR A 279 -3.60 -19.37 -3.26
CA THR A 279 -4.35 -19.19 -2.00
C THR A 279 -3.86 -17.90 -1.34
N HIS A 280 -4.77 -16.96 -1.14
CA HIS A 280 -4.57 -15.83 -0.24
C HIS A 280 -4.30 -16.35 1.17
N LYS A 281 -3.04 -16.32 1.61
CA LYS A 281 -2.71 -16.21 3.03
C LYS A 281 -2.13 -14.81 3.26
N PRO A 282 -2.71 -13.99 4.15
CA PRO A 282 -2.02 -12.79 4.60
C PRO A 282 -0.73 -13.21 5.30
N CYS A 283 0.41 -12.62 4.92
CA CYS A 283 1.64 -12.68 5.71
C CYS A 283 1.40 -12.03 7.08
N ILE A 284 0.88 -12.81 8.02
CA ILE A 284 0.87 -12.48 9.44
C ILE A 284 2.27 -12.79 9.95
N PHE A 285 3.10 -11.77 10.09
CA PHE A 285 4.36 -11.85 10.82
C PHE A 285 4.06 -12.21 12.29
N ARG A 286 4.36 -13.45 12.67
CA ARG A 286 4.50 -13.86 14.08
C ARG A 286 5.93 -13.53 14.52
N LEU A 287 6.10 -12.43 15.25
CA LEU A 287 7.27 -12.25 16.11
C LEU A 287 7.17 -13.30 17.23
N SER A 288 8.17 -14.18 17.35
CA SER A 288 8.21 -15.18 18.41
C SER A 288 8.46 -14.51 19.77
N SER A 289 7.40 -14.28 20.54
CA SER A 289 7.54 -14.07 21.98
C SER A 289 7.54 -15.42 22.67
N SER A 290 8.72 -15.93 23.00
CA SER A 290 8.91 -17.09 23.86
C SER A 290 8.52 -16.74 25.30
N LEU A 291 7.25 -16.92 25.66
CA LEU A 291 6.86 -17.08 27.07
C LEU A 291 5.73 -18.12 27.16
N LYS A 292 6.06 -19.22 27.85
CA LYS A 292 5.14 -20.29 28.23
C LYS A 292 4.01 -19.72 29.08
N LEU A 293 2.77 -19.82 28.61
CA LEU A 293 1.63 -20.01 29.50
C LEU A 293 0.81 -21.22 29.02
N LYS A 294 0.88 -22.27 29.84
CA LYS A 294 -0.07 -23.38 29.85
C LYS A 294 -1.43 -22.84 30.33
N THR A 295 -2.49 -23.49 29.86
CA THR A 295 -3.73 -23.83 30.60
C THR A 295 -5.03 -23.45 29.86
N VAL A 296 -5.63 -24.50 29.29
CA VAL A 296 -7.05 -24.91 29.29
C VAL A 296 -8.06 -24.06 28.51
N PHE A 297 -8.50 -24.60 27.37
CA PHE A 297 -9.89 -24.49 26.92
C PHE A 297 -10.46 -25.90 26.81
N HIS A 298 -11.43 -26.21 27.66
CA HIS A 298 -12.22 -27.43 27.58
C HIS A 298 -13.45 -27.17 26.69
N LEU A 299 -13.61 -28.12 25.77
CA LEU A 299 -14.73 -28.44 24.91
C LEU A 299 -16.13 -28.25 25.54
N VAL A 300 -17.09 -27.68 24.81
CA VAL A 300 -18.42 -28.26 24.60
C VAL A 300 -18.94 -27.87 23.20
N MET A 301 -19.11 -28.89 22.35
CA MET A 301 -20.03 -28.94 21.21
C MET A 301 -21.14 -29.95 21.57
N SER A 302 -22.29 -29.82 20.89
CA SER A 302 -23.48 -30.72 20.87
C SER A 302 -24.66 -30.22 21.73
N SER A 303 -25.93 -30.22 21.32
CA SER A 303 -26.67 -30.45 20.05
C SER A 303 -28.17 -30.26 20.35
N CYS A 304 -28.98 -30.00 19.31
CA CYS A 304 -30.46 -30.15 19.21
C CYS A 304 -31.35 -29.27 20.14
N GLY A 305 -32.50 -28.76 19.72
CA GLY A 305 -33.24 -28.87 18.47
C GLY A 305 -34.52 -28.02 18.52
N ASN A 306 -34.99 -27.65 17.33
CA ASN A 306 -36.38 -27.47 16.87
C ASN A 306 -37.43 -26.83 17.82
N THR A 307 -38.02 -25.70 17.40
CA THR A 307 -39.46 -25.52 17.10
C THR A 307 -39.83 -24.05 16.87
N GLY A 308 -40.63 -23.81 15.83
CA GLY A 308 -41.77 -22.87 15.93
C GLY A 308 -41.65 -21.49 15.29
N SER A 309 -42.37 -21.35 14.16
CA SER A 309 -43.19 -20.19 13.76
C SER A 309 -42.53 -18.85 13.40
N ALA A 310 -42.56 -18.56 12.09
CA ALA A 310 -42.77 -17.22 11.51
C ALA A 310 -44.21 -16.71 11.83
N PRO A 311 -44.61 -15.43 11.60
CA PRO A 311 -44.32 -14.66 10.39
C PRO A 311 -43.98 -13.16 10.54
N LEU A 312 -43.37 -12.65 9.45
CA LEU A 312 -43.49 -11.34 8.78
C LEU A 312 -44.24 -10.20 9.48
N CYS A 313 -43.66 -8.99 9.42
CA CYS A 313 -44.27 -7.82 8.76
C CYS A 313 -43.33 -6.59 8.70
N PHE A 314 -43.24 -6.03 7.49
CA PHE A 314 -42.68 -4.76 6.99
C PHE A 314 -41.17 -4.49 7.02
#